data_AF-A0A0T5ZIN9-F1
#
_entry.id   AF-A0A0T5ZIN9-F1
#
_cell.length_a   1.000
_cell.length_b   1.000
_cell.length_c   1.000
_cell.angle_alpha   90.00
_cell.angle_beta   90.00
_cell.angle_gamma   90.00
#
_symmetry.space_group_name_H-M   'P 1'
#
loop_
_entity.id
_entity.type
_entity.pdbx_description
1 polymer ?
#
loop_
_entity_poly.entity_id
_entity_poly.type
_entity_poly.pdbx_seq_one_letter_code
_entity_poly.pdbx_strand_id
1 'polypeptide(L)'
;MARPGRGYDRAVITAHRVHVVPRLRRIGRAMLIRDWLAITIGRDIWTWRALSDAELAHELEHVRQWQRYGPLFIPRYARASWRAARAGGHWYRDNAFEVAARAAAGG
;
A
#
# COMPACT_ATOMS: atom_id res chain seq x y z
N MET A 1 23.06 -17.47 -20.00
CA MET A 1 22.79 -18.17 -18.72
C MET A 1 22.31 -17.14 -17.69
N ALA A 2 20.99 -16.97 -17.54
CA ALA A 2 20.40 -16.11 -16.52
C ALA A 2 20.10 -16.94 -15.26
N ARG A 3 20.49 -16.44 -14.08
CA ARG A 3 20.32 -17.13 -12.79
C ARG A 3 18.83 -17.19 -12.40
N PRO A 4 18.32 -18.35 -11.92
CA PRO A 4 16.95 -18.43 -11.41
C PRO A 4 16.87 -17.80 -10.01
N GLY A 5 16.13 -16.69 -9.90
CA GLY A 5 15.74 -16.03 -8.65
C GLY A 5 14.84 -16.93 -7.81
N ARG A 6 15.47 -17.61 -6.88
CA ARG A 6 15.00 -18.62 -5.94
C ARG A 6 13.98 -18.07 -4.93
N GLY A 7 12.72 -18.48 -5.07
CA GLY A 7 12.00 -19.10 -3.95
C GLY A 7 11.23 -18.24 -2.93
N TYR A 8 11.16 -16.90 -3.06
CA TYR A 8 10.42 -16.08 -2.08
C TYR A 8 8.94 -15.87 -2.41
N ASP A 9 8.52 -16.21 -3.64
CA ASP A 9 7.38 -15.53 -4.26
C ASP A 9 6.07 -16.34 -4.30
N ARG A 10 6.09 -17.68 -4.26
CA ARG A 10 4.85 -18.43 -4.55
C ARG A 10 3.80 -18.43 -3.45
N ALA A 11 4.18 -18.28 -2.18
CA ALA A 11 3.25 -18.39 -1.04
C ALA A 11 2.66 -17.05 -0.59
N VAL A 12 3.31 -15.93 -0.90
CA VAL A 12 2.79 -14.58 -0.63
C VAL A 12 1.99 -14.03 -1.83
N ILE A 13 2.31 -14.47 -3.05
CA ILE A 13 1.57 -14.13 -4.28
C ILE A 13 0.14 -14.71 -4.31
N THR A 14 -0.18 -15.75 -3.54
CA THR A 14 -1.39 -16.56 -3.79
C THR A 14 -2.74 -15.88 -3.52
N ALA A 15 -2.83 -14.60 -3.14
CA ALA A 15 -4.15 -13.97 -3.07
C ALA A 15 -4.24 -12.46 -3.30
N HIS A 16 -3.22 -11.73 -3.75
CA HIS A 16 -3.45 -10.33 -4.12
C HIS A 16 -3.93 -10.21 -5.58
N ARG A 17 -4.79 -9.23 -5.87
CA ARG A 17 -5.25 -8.93 -7.24
C ARG A 17 -4.97 -7.47 -7.55
N VAL A 18 -4.30 -7.21 -8.67
CA VAL A 18 -4.04 -5.85 -9.12
C VAL A 18 -5.06 -5.49 -10.20
N HIS A 19 -5.82 -4.41 -9.96
CA HIS A 19 -6.81 -3.86 -10.86
C HIS A 19 -6.31 -2.54 -11.41
N VAL A 20 -5.98 -2.51 -12.70
CA VAL A 20 -5.54 -1.28 -13.38
C VAL A 20 -6.73 -0.61 -14.04
N VAL A 21 -7.19 0.51 -13.48
CA VAL A 21 -8.37 1.24 -13.97
C VAL A 21 -7.97 2.69 -14.25
N PRO A 22 -7.59 3.04 -15.51
CA PRO A 22 -7.10 4.38 -15.86
C PRO A 22 -8.07 5.53 -15.53
N ARG A 23 -9.38 5.25 -15.48
CA ARG A 23 -10.41 6.23 -15.08
C ARG A 23 -10.30 6.67 -13.61
N LEU A 24 -9.69 5.87 -12.73
CA LEU A 24 -9.44 6.23 -11.32
C LEU A 24 -8.59 7.50 -11.19
N ARG A 25 -7.73 7.80 -12.18
CA ARG A 25 -6.92 9.02 -12.19
C ARG A 25 -7.76 10.30 -12.11
N ARG A 26 -8.97 10.31 -12.69
CA ARG A 26 -9.89 11.46 -12.64
C ARG A 26 -10.58 11.59 -11.28
N ILE A 27 -10.84 10.46 -10.61
CA ILE A 27 -11.45 10.42 -9.28
C ILE A 27 -10.45 10.90 -8.22
N GLY A 28 -9.19 10.43 -8.27
CA GLY A 28 -8.14 10.88 -7.34
C GLY A 28 -7.89 12.40 -7.40
N ARG A 29 -7.90 12.98 -8.61
CA ARG A 29 -7.82 14.44 -8.79
C ARG A 29 -9.00 15.20 -8.19
N ALA A 30 -10.20 14.64 -8.25
CA ALA A 30 -11.39 15.25 -7.66
C ALA A 30 -11.39 15.20 -6.11
N MET A 31 -10.69 14.22 -5.52
CA MET A 31 -10.58 14.05 -4.07
C MET A 31 -9.37 14.77 -3.44
N LEU A 32 -8.69 15.67 -4.18
CA LEU A 32 -7.54 16.49 -3.74
C LEU A 32 -6.30 15.70 -3.27
N ILE A 33 -6.21 14.39 -3.54
CA ILE A 33 -5.03 13.59 -3.24
C ILE A 33 -4.06 13.71 -4.43
N ARG A 34 -3.18 14.72 -4.39
CA ARG A 34 -2.30 15.09 -5.52
C ARG A 34 -1.41 13.94 -6.02
N ASP A 35 -1.00 13.06 -5.13
CA ASP A 35 -0.06 11.96 -5.43
C ASP A 35 -0.71 10.57 -5.30
N TRP A 36 -2.04 10.48 -5.40
CA TRP A 36 -2.75 9.21 -5.37
C TRP A 36 -2.35 8.31 -6.52
N LEU A 37 -1.84 7.11 -6.21
CA LEU A 37 -1.47 6.11 -7.21
C LEU A 37 -2.32 4.84 -7.11
N ALA A 38 -2.44 4.30 -5.90
CA ALA A 38 -3.08 3.03 -5.64
C ALA A 38 -3.79 3.03 -4.28
N ILE A 39 -4.68 2.06 -4.11
CA ILE A 39 -5.31 1.71 -2.84
C ILE A 39 -5.39 0.22 -2.69
N THR A 40 -5.05 -0.24 -1.49
CA THR A 40 -5.28 -1.61 -1.08
C THR A 40 -6.53 -1.72 -0.23
N ILE A 41 -7.47 -2.57 -0.66
CA ILE A 41 -8.65 -2.95 0.10
C ILE A 41 -8.63 -4.47 0.25
N GLY A 42 -8.33 -4.94 1.46
CA GLY A 42 -8.15 -6.35 1.73
C GLY A 42 -6.97 -6.91 0.96
N ARG A 43 -7.25 -7.56 -0.17
CA ARG A 43 -6.26 -8.18 -1.04
C ARG A 43 -6.29 -7.62 -2.46
N ASP A 44 -7.18 -6.67 -2.73
CA ASP A 44 -7.34 -6.04 -4.02
C ASP A 44 -6.61 -4.70 -4.01
N ILE A 45 -5.63 -4.58 -4.91
CA ILE A 45 -4.83 -3.39 -5.15
C ILE A 45 -5.43 -2.70 -6.37
N TRP A 46 -6.00 -1.52 -6.19
CA TRP A 46 -6.60 -0.73 -7.26
C TRP A 46 -5.66 0.40 -7.61
N THR A 47 -5.26 0.49 -8.86
CA THR A 47 -4.33 1.53 -9.33
C THR A 47 -4.80 2.10 -10.66
N TRP A 48 -4.40 3.33 -10.98
CA TRP A 48 -4.72 3.94 -12.28
C TRP A 48 -3.65 3.69 -13.36
N ARG A 49 -2.49 3.13 -13.01
CA ARG A 49 -1.43 2.72 -13.96
C ARG A 49 -0.68 1.48 -13.48
N ALA A 50 0.18 0.91 -14.32
CA ALA A 50 1.13 -0.11 -13.88
C ALA A 50 2.02 0.43 -12.74
N LEU A 51 2.24 -0.40 -11.72
CA LEU A 51 3.10 -0.12 -10.57
C LEU A 51 4.54 -0.54 -10.89
N SER A 52 5.52 0.23 -10.42
CA SER A 52 6.91 -0.22 -10.34
C SER A 52 7.08 -1.29 -9.26
N ASP A 53 8.21 -1.99 -9.24
CA ASP A 53 8.49 -3.02 -8.21
C ASP A 53 8.44 -2.44 -6.79
N ALA A 54 8.93 -1.21 -6.60
CA ALA A 54 8.89 -0.52 -5.31
C ALA A 54 7.45 -0.13 -4.91
N GLU A 55 6.65 0.36 -5.86
CA GLU A 55 5.25 0.70 -5.62
C GLU A 55 4.40 -0.55 -5.34
N LEU A 56 4.68 -1.66 -6.03
CA LEU A 56 4.05 -2.93 -5.76
C LEU A 56 4.44 -3.47 -4.38
N ALA A 57 5.72 -3.40 -4.00
CA ALA A 57 6.19 -3.82 -2.68
C ALA A 57 5.53 -3.01 -1.54
N HIS A 58 5.32 -1.71 -1.76
CA HIS A 58 4.56 -0.84 -0.87
C HIS A 58 3.11 -1.33 -0.69
N GLU A 59 2.37 -1.52 -1.78
CA GLU A 59 0.97 -1.98 -1.72
C GLU A 59 0.83 -3.40 -1.15
N LEU A 60 1.79 -4.28 -1.44
CA LEU A 60 1.83 -5.62 -0.86
C LEU A 60 1.98 -5.61 0.67
N GLU A 61 2.69 -4.62 1.22
CA GLU A 61 2.75 -4.46 2.67
C GLU A 61 1.38 -4.05 3.23
N HIS A 62 0.62 -3.20 2.54
CA HIS A 62 -0.77 -2.94 2.91
C HIS A 62 -1.66 -4.19 2.82
N VAL A 63 -1.45 -5.07 1.84
CA VAL A 63 -2.14 -6.36 1.77
C VAL A 63 -1.82 -7.21 3.00
N ARG A 64 -0.56 -7.29 3.41
CA ARG A 64 -0.16 -8.02 4.64
C ARG A 64 -0.78 -7.41 5.89
N GLN A 65 -0.85 -6.09 5.98
CA GLN A 65 -1.50 -5.39 7.09
C GLN A 65 -3.00 -5.65 7.14
N TRP A 66 -3.67 -5.63 5.99
CA TRP A 66 -5.07 -6.03 5.84
C TRP A 66 -5.31 -7.48 6.23
N GLN A 67 -4.44 -8.41 5.83
CA GLN A 67 -4.55 -9.81 6.24
C GLN A 67 -4.33 -9.99 7.75
N ARG A 68 -3.43 -9.20 8.34
CA ARG A 68 -3.13 -9.25 9.78
C ARG A 68 -4.24 -8.68 10.66
N TYR A 69 -4.87 -7.60 10.23
CA TYR A 69 -5.83 -6.85 11.07
C TYR A 69 -7.28 -6.94 10.55
N GLY A 70 -7.50 -7.48 9.35
CA GLY A 70 -8.82 -7.50 8.72
C GLY A 70 -9.43 -6.09 8.62
N PRO A 71 -10.76 -5.96 8.75
CA PRO A 71 -11.44 -4.67 8.80
C PRO A 71 -10.94 -3.70 9.89
N LEU A 72 -10.30 -4.20 10.95
CA LEU A 72 -9.70 -3.35 11.98
C LEU A 72 -8.45 -2.60 11.48
N PHE A 73 -7.94 -2.91 10.29
CA PHE A 73 -6.86 -2.15 9.68
C PHE A 73 -7.21 -0.66 9.56
N ILE A 74 -8.42 -0.32 9.08
CA ILE A 74 -8.86 1.07 8.91
C ILE A 74 -8.81 1.88 10.23
N PRO A 75 -9.47 1.47 11.32
CA PRO A 75 -9.41 2.22 12.57
C PRO A 75 -8.00 2.23 13.19
N ARG A 76 -7.20 1.18 13.00
CA ARG A 76 -5.80 1.16 13.47
C ARG A 76 -4.94 2.14 12.69
N TYR A 77 -5.13 2.22 11.37
CA TYR A 77 -4.47 3.19 10.50
C TYR A 77 -4.83 4.61 10.93
N ALA A 78 -6.12 4.92 11.12
CA ALA A 78 -6.56 6.22 11.60
C ALA A 78 -5.97 6.58 12.96
N ARG A 79 -5.91 5.63 13.91
CA ARG A 79 -5.27 5.82 15.21
C ARG A 79 -3.77 6.09 15.09
N ALA A 80 -3.07 5.41 14.18
CA ALA A 80 -1.65 5.65 13.91
C ALA A 80 -1.43 7.05 13.32
N SER A 81 -2.25 7.47 12.36
CA SER A 81 -2.22 8.81 11.80
C SER A 81 -2.46 9.90 12.86
N TRP A 82 -3.45 9.68 13.73
CA TRP A 82 -3.76 10.60 14.83
C TRP A 82 -2.63 10.69 15.85
N ARG A 83 -1.99 9.57 16.19
CA ARG A 83 -0.83 9.54 17.09
C ARG A 83 0.35 10.32 16.50
N ALA A 84 0.63 10.12 15.21
CA ALA A 84 1.67 10.86 14.49
C ALA A 84 1.39 12.36 14.52
N ALA A 85 0.17 12.78 14.19
CA ALA A 85 -0.23 14.19 14.24
C ALA A 85 -0.12 14.79 15.66
N ARG A 86 -0.55 14.05 16.68
CA ARG A 86 -0.44 14.49 18.09
C ARG A 86 0.98 14.59 18.61
N ALA A 87 1.90 13.85 18.01
CA ALA A 87 3.33 13.95 18.30
C ALA A 87 4.01 15.10 17.54
N GLY A 88 3.27 15.90 16.76
CA GLY A 88 3.81 17.00 15.94
C GLY A 88 4.33 16.56 14.57
N GLY A 89 4.14 15.28 14.20
CA GLY A 89 4.52 14.74 12.89
C GLY A 89 3.42 14.87 11.84
N HIS A 90 3.72 14.42 10.63
CA HIS A 90 2.79 14.35 9.52
C HIS A 90 1.92 13.09 9.64
N TRP A 91 0.60 13.26 9.73
CA TRP A 91 -0.37 12.17 9.92
C TRP A 91 -0.24 11.00 8.92
N TYR A 92 0.17 11.26 7.68
CA TYR A 92 0.44 10.23 6.66
C TYR A 92 1.90 9.73 6.65
N ARG A 93 2.88 10.63 6.49
CA ARG A 93 4.31 10.28 6.34
C ARG A 93 4.92 9.64 7.60
N ASP A 94 4.38 9.95 8.77
CA ASP A 94 4.88 9.39 10.03
C ASP A 94 3.93 8.31 10.59
N ASN A 95 2.92 7.90 9.82
CA ASN A 95 2.09 6.76 10.18
C ASN A 95 2.93 5.48 10.15
N ALA A 96 2.92 4.71 11.24
CA ALA A 96 3.69 3.47 11.35
C ALA A 96 3.42 2.45 10.22
N PHE A 97 2.19 2.39 9.70
CA PHE A 97 1.83 1.50 8.59
C PHE A 97 2.45 1.94 7.26
N GLU A 98 2.49 3.25 7.04
CA GLU A 98 3.10 3.90 5.88
C GLU A 98 4.62 3.82 5.92
N VAL A 99 5.21 3.96 7.12
CA VAL A 99 6.65 3.76 7.34
C VAL A 99 7.04 2.31 7.06
N ALA A 100 6.26 1.33 7.54
CA ALA A 100 6.50 -0.07 7.23
C ALA A 100 6.38 -0.37 5.72
N ALA A 101 5.38 0.21 5.05
CA ALA A 101 5.21 0.05 3.60
C ALA A 101 6.35 0.69 2.79
N ARG A 102 6.86 1.86 3.21
CA ARG A 102 8.07 2.46 2.61
C ARG A 102 9.33 1.63 2.85
N ALA A 103 9.50 1.09 4.05
CA ALA A 103 10.62 0.21 4.35
C ALA A 103 10.59 -1.07 3.49
N ALA A 104 9.40 -1.63 3.25
CA ALA A 104 9.22 -2.77 2.35
C ALA A 104 9.52 -2.42 0.88
N ALA A 105 9.33 -1.15 0.48
CA ALA A 105 9.61 -0.65 -0.86
C ALA A 105 11.09 -0.34 -1.15
N GLY A 106 11.98 -0.52 -0.16
CA GLY A 106 13.42 -0.35 -0.33
C GLY A 106 14.04 0.86 0.37
N GLY A 107 13.26 1.66 1.11
CA GLY A 107 13.76 2.80 1.89
C GLY A 107 14.01 4.06 1.08
#